data_AF-A0A930X447-F1
#
_entry.id   AF-A0A930X447-F1
#
_cell.length_a   1.000
_cell.length_b   1.000
_cell.length_c   1.000
_cell.angle_alpha   90.00
_cell.angle_beta   90.00
_cell.angle_gamma   90.00
#
_symmetry.space_group_name_H-M   'P 1'
#
loop_
_entity.id
_entity.type
_entity.pdbx_description
1 polymer ?
#
loop_
_entity_poly.entity_id
_entity_poly.type
_entity_poly.pdbx_seq_one_letter_code
_entity_poly.pdbx_strand_id
1 'polypeptide(L)'
;MQDNFALLPHTLSFHQARLSEPLAGLDADILNEPLLQNQPLDQALADLMCKPRPERLLQRLQQYLARQPDPWPLPQPLRWQNWLDSEELPPLSPEQRRTHQIFEQLLRDRRKSGKYLQAFEALCAAYPDSESLQQLRLAYYLDWAPLPRAREAMQAVLADQPGFLFVRLMLARTYLQEDDLDTAGFCASLNQRLTLHEHLDSLSTPLTELLVYQFHLDLFLFFSLQGHMARAAWCFHTCAQAVSDPAILTPLAPFVLSGLPEDQLQPGLRQLLRLLC
;
A
#
# COMPACT_ATOMS: atom_id res chain seq x y z
N MET A 1 -22.85 -5.40 16.03
CA MET A 1 -21.44 -5.58 15.60
C MET A 1 -21.19 -4.50 14.58
N GLN A 2 -20.54 -3.43 15.00
CA GLN A 2 -20.28 -2.24 14.19
C GLN A 2 -19.02 -2.48 13.35
N ASP A 3 -19.13 -2.11 12.08
CA ASP A 3 -18.09 -2.18 11.06
C ASP A 3 -16.81 -1.48 11.50
N ASN A 4 -15.76 -2.28 11.70
CA ASN A 4 -14.43 -1.86 12.18
C ASN A 4 -13.47 -1.56 11.01
N PHE A 5 -13.98 -1.12 9.85
CA PHE A 5 -13.18 -0.86 8.64
C PHE A 5 -12.53 0.53 8.61
N ALA A 6 -12.58 1.30 9.72
CA ALA A 6 -12.11 2.68 9.77
C ALA A 6 -10.62 2.85 10.14
N LEU A 7 -9.83 1.77 10.19
CA LEU A 7 -8.44 1.80 10.67
C LEU A 7 -7.39 1.23 9.73
N LEU A 8 -7.74 0.86 8.51
CA LEU A 8 -6.72 0.72 7.48
C LEU A 8 -6.31 2.14 7.06
N PRO A 9 -5.00 2.49 7.00
CA PRO A 9 -4.52 3.76 6.46
C PRO A 9 -4.79 3.84 4.95
N HIS A 10 -6.05 3.90 4.57
CA HIS A 10 -6.49 4.15 3.22
C HIS A 10 -6.40 5.65 2.98
N THR A 11 -5.24 6.13 2.52
CA THR A 11 -5.18 7.45 1.86
C THR A 11 -5.66 7.38 0.40
N LEU A 12 -6.08 6.22 -0.09
CA LEU A 12 -7.02 6.15 -1.20
C LEU A 12 -8.42 6.44 -0.65
N SER A 13 -8.71 7.72 -0.44
CA SER A 13 -10.06 8.25 -0.34
C SER A 13 -10.76 8.09 -1.70
N PHE A 14 -11.00 6.85 -2.15
CA PHE A 14 -12.05 6.58 -3.13
C PHE A 14 -13.37 6.77 -2.39
N HIS A 15 -13.95 7.94 -2.59
CA HIS A 15 -15.23 8.32 -2.04
C HIS A 15 -16.31 7.23 -2.28
N GLN A 16 -16.96 6.82 -1.20
CA GLN A 16 -18.33 6.29 -1.17
C GLN A 16 -18.66 5.15 -2.16
N ALA A 17 -18.30 3.91 -1.82
CA ALA A 17 -19.07 2.75 -2.26
C ALA A 17 -19.62 2.02 -1.03
N ARG A 18 -20.86 2.34 -0.65
CA ARG A 18 -21.65 1.44 0.21
C ARG A 18 -21.97 0.21 -0.63
N LEU A 19 -21.31 -0.91 -0.37
CA LEU A 19 -21.78 -2.20 -0.85
C LEU A 19 -22.68 -2.79 0.23
N SER A 20 -23.97 -2.53 0.10
CA SER A 20 -25.01 -3.31 0.76
C SER A 20 -25.26 -4.57 -0.05
N GLU A 21 -24.91 -5.71 0.55
CA GLU A 21 -25.27 -7.12 0.26
C GLU A 21 -24.10 -8.06 -0.04
N PRO A 22 -24.14 -9.32 0.47
CA PRO A 22 -23.11 -10.31 0.24
C PRO A 22 -23.32 -10.99 -1.11
N LEU A 23 -22.31 -10.99 -1.98
CA LEU A 23 -22.28 -11.91 -3.12
C LEU A 23 -21.72 -13.25 -2.64
N ALA A 24 -22.63 -14.17 -2.36
CA ALA A 24 -22.34 -15.56 -2.06
C ALA A 24 -21.93 -16.34 -3.32
N GLY A 25 -21.00 -17.28 -3.14
CA GLY A 25 -20.85 -18.47 -3.98
C GLY A 25 -19.80 -18.36 -5.09
N LEU A 26 -18.60 -18.86 -4.83
CA LEU A 26 -17.77 -19.46 -5.88
C LEU A 26 -17.43 -20.89 -5.45
N ASP A 27 -18.08 -21.82 -6.16
CA ASP A 27 -18.01 -23.27 -6.00
C ASP A 27 -16.60 -23.83 -6.19
N ALA A 28 -16.39 -25.00 -5.58
CA ALA A 28 -15.14 -25.70 -5.36
C ALA A 28 -14.49 -26.35 -6.60
N ASP A 29 -14.69 -25.83 -7.81
CA ASP A 29 -14.12 -26.40 -9.04
C ASP A 29 -12.81 -25.72 -9.53
N ILE A 30 -12.19 -24.87 -8.70
CA ILE A 30 -10.97 -24.10 -9.04
C ILE A 30 -9.68 -24.97 -9.08
N LEU A 31 -9.74 -26.27 -8.78
CA LEU A 31 -8.54 -27.11 -8.70
C LEU A 31 -8.16 -27.83 -10.01
N ASN A 32 -8.90 -27.66 -11.11
CA ASN A 32 -8.60 -28.33 -12.38
C ASN A 32 -8.65 -27.38 -13.60
N GLU A 33 -7.73 -26.41 -13.71
CA GLU A 33 -7.49 -25.75 -15.00
C GLU A 33 -6.10 -26.07 -15.57
N PRO A 34 -6.02 -26.76 -16.72
CA PRO A 34 -4.80 -26.94 -17.50
C PRO A 34 -4.68 -25.78 -18.49
N LEU A 35 -4.37 -24.58 -17.99
CA LEU A 35 -4.02 -23.42 -18.82
C LEU A 35 -2.69 -22.86 -18.27
N LEU A 36 -1.89 -22.19 -19.11
CA LEU A 36 -0.69 -21.38 -18.76
C LEU A 36 0.69 -21.87 -19.25
N GLN A 37 0.82 -22.62 -20.35
CA GLN A 37 2.13 -22.72 -21.04
C GLN A 37 2.32 -21.78 -22.24
N ASN A 38 1.24 -21.28 -22.87
CA ASN A 38 1.32 -20.48 -24.11
C ASN A 38 0.64 -19.09 -24.05
N GLN A 39 0.45 -18.54 -22.85
CA GLN A 39 -0.32 -17.31 -22.68
C GLN A 39 0.51 -16.04 -22.92
N PRO A 40 0.02 -15.08 -23.74
CA PRO A 40 0.59 -13.73 -23.90
C PRO A 40 0.74 -12.96 -22.57
N LEU A 41 1.69 -12.03 -22.50
CA LEU A 41 2.02 -11.29 -21.26
C LEU A 41 0.84 -10.45 -20.75
N ASP A 42 0.15 -9.74 -21.63
CA ASP A 42 -1.04 -8.93 -21.33
C ASP A 42 -2.15 -9.77 -20.67
N GLN A 43 -2.40 -10.97 -21.19
CA GLN A 43 -3.37 -11.90 -20.62
C GLN A 43 -2.89 -12.44 -19.26
N ALA A 44 -1.59 -12.69 -19.10
CA ALA A 44 -1.02 -13.06 -17.81
C ALA A 44 -1.12 -11.92 -16.77
N LEU A 45 -0.93 -10.66 -17.17
CA LEU A 45 -1.10 -9.50 -16.29
C LEU A 45 -2.58 -9.33 -15.90
N ALA A 46 -3.50 -9.46 -16.87
CA ALA A 46 -4.94 -9.39 -16.61
C ALA A 46 -5.43 -10.50 -15.67
N ASP A 47 -4.99 -11.74 -15.87
CA ASP A 47 -5.33 -12.86 -14.98
C ASP A 47 -4.78 -12.62 -13.57
N LEU A 48 -3.57 -12.06 -13.45
CA LEU A 48 -2.92 -11.83 -12.16
C LEU A 48 -3.64 -10.76 -11.32
N MET A 49 -4.26 -9.79 -11.98
CA MET A 49 -4.96 -8.69 -11.31
C MET A 49 -6.45 -8.95 -11.12
N CYS A 50 -7.08 -9.72 -12.02
CA CYS A 50 -8.51 -10.00 -11.98
C CYS A 50 -8.84 -11.37 -11.33
N LYS A 51 -7.86 -12.27 -11.18
CA LYS A 51 -8.05 -13.59 -10.55
C LYS A 51 -7.08 -13.75 -9.37
N PRO A 52 -7.56 -13.75 -8.12
CA PRO A 52 -6.70 -13.62 -6.95
C PRO A 52 -5.77 -14.81 -6.63
N ARG A 53 -5.72 -15.91 -7.41
CA ARG A 53 -4.97 -17.13 -7.00
C ARG A 53 -4.35 -18.02 -8.10
N PRO A 54 -3.44 -17.53 -8.95
CA PRO A 54 -2.55 -18.44 -9.68
C PRO A 54 -1.10 -18.32 -9.21
N GLU A 55 -0.69 -19.05 -8.17
CA GLU A 55 0.71 -19.09 -7.68
C GLU A 55 1.73 -19.35 -8.81
N ARG A 56 1.33 -20.17 -9.80
CA ARG A 56 2.12 -20.47 -11.01
C ARG A 56 2.37 -19.23 -11.88
N LEU A 57 1.47 -18.26 -11.86
CA LEU A 57 1.57 -17.02 -12.64
C LEU A 57 2.61 -16.07 -12.03
N LEU A 58 2.71 -16.01 -10.70
CA LEU A 58 3.74 -15.24 -10.00
C LEU A 58 5.15 -15.77 -10.34
N GLN A 59 5.31 -17.10 -10.35
CA GLN A 59 6.55 -17.74 -10.78
C GLN A 59 6.91 -17.42 -12.24
N ARG A 60 5.91 -17.42 -13.15
CA ARG A 60 6.12 -17.02 -14.55
C ARG A 60 6.48 -15.55 -14.68
N LEU A 61 5.84 -14.64 -13.93
CA LEU A 61 6.16 -13.22 -13.92
C LEU A 61 7.58 -12.98 -13.39
N GLN A 62 7.98 -13.69 -12.34
CA GLN A 62 9.35 -13.66 -11.83
C GLN A 62 10.36 -14.17 -12.87
N GLN A 63 10.06 -15.26 -13.57
CA GLN A 63 10.88 -15.76 -14.68
C GLN A 63 10.94 -14.79 -15.86
N TYR A 64 9.84 -14.09 -16.15
CA TYR A 64 9.80 -13.04 -17.16
C TYR A 64 10.69 -11.87 -16.78
N LEU A 65 10.55 -11.33 -15.56
CA LEU A 65 11.40 -10.27 -15.02
C LEU A 65 12.89 -10.66 -15.05
N ALA A 66 13.22 -11.92 -14.71
CA ALA A 66 14.59 -12.44 -14.74
C ALA A 66 15.22 -12.50 -16.15
N ARG A 67 14.40 -12.46 -17.20
CA ARG A 67 14.85 -12.48 -18.61
C ARG A 67 14.90 -11.08 -19.23
N GLN A 68 14.30 -10.08 -18.58
CA GLN A 68 14.33 -8.69 -19.05
C GLN A 68 15.63 -8.02 -18.58
N PRO A 69 16.19 -7.06 -19.34
CA PRO A 69 17.20 -6.14 -18.86
C PRO A 69 16.54 -5.18 -17.87
N ASP A 70 16.37 -5.64 -16.64
CA ASP A 70 15.70 -4.91 -15.55
C ASP A 70 16.77 -4.41 -14.56
N PRO A 71 16.86 -3.09 -14.29
CA PRO A 71 17.86 -2.54 -13.37
C PRO A 71 17.55 -2.84 -11.89
N TRP A 72 16.36 -3.38 -11.57
CA TRP A 72 15.93 -3.61 -10.19
C TRP A 72 16.13 -5.05 -9.72
N PRO A 73 16.38 -5.29 -8.41
CA PRO A 73 16.51 -6.63 -7.85
C PRO A 73 15.26 -7.48 -8.12
N LEU A 74 15.44 -8.77 -8.36
CA LEU A 74 14.28 -9.65 -8.55
C LEU A 74 13.45 -9.73 -7.26
N PRO A 75 12.11 -9.63 -7.35
CA PRO A 75 11.27 -9.80 -6.19
C PRO A 75 11.41 -11.21 -5.61
N GLN A 76 11.39 -11.30 -4.28
CA GLN A 76 11.48 -12.57 -3.55
C GLN A 76 10.16 -12.90 -2.85
N PRO A 77 9.79 -14.19 -2.72
CA PRO A 77 8.64 -14.58 -1.92
C PRO A 77 8.86 -14.21 -0.45
N LEU A 78 7.82 -13.68 0.19
CA LEU A 78 7.84 -13.25 1.59
C LEU A 78 6.95 -14.14 2.45
N ARG A 79 7.23 -14.21 3.74
CA ARG A 79 6.34 -14.77 4.75
C ARG A 79 6.05 -13.69 5.79
N TRP A 80 4.78 -13.50 6.11
CA TRP A 80 4.32 -12.49 7.05
C TRP A 80 3.37 -13.09 8.07
N GLN A 81 3.14 -12.33 9.15
CA GLN A 81 2.17 -12.64 10.18
C GLN A 81 0.88 -11.87 9.94
N ASN A 82 -0.24 -12.40 10.43
CA ASN A 82 -1.50 -11.65 10.43
C ASN A 82 -1.32 -10.36 11.23
N TRP A 83 -1.91 -9.27 10.74
CA TRP A 83 -1.97 -8.05 11.51
C TRP A 83 -2.91 -8.25 12.69
N LEU A 84 -2.46 -7.90 13.89
CA LEU A 84 -3.31 -7.80 15.05
C LEU A 84 -3.54 -6.30 15.26
N ASP A 85 -4.80 -5.87 15.36
CA ASP A 85 -5.18 -4.47 15.63
C ASP A 85 -4.52 -3.90 16.91
N SER A 86 -3.94 -4.77 17.75
CA SER A 86 -3.04 -4.39 18.81
C SER A 86 -1.59 -4.37 18.33
N GLU A 87 -1.19 -3.36 17.57
CA GLU A 87 0.14 -2.82 17.86
C GLU A 87 0.08 -2.37 19.31
N GLU A 88 0.86 -3.02 20.18
CA GLU A 88 0.86 -2.70 21.60
C GLU A 88 1.31 -1.24 21.73
N LEU A 89 0.33 -0.35 21.93
CA LEU A 89 0.61 1.01 22.34
C LEU A 89 1.52 0.93 23.56
N PRO A 90 2.50 1.85 23.69
CA PRO A 90 3.30 1.92 24.90
C PRO A 90 2.36 2.03 26.12
N PRO A 91 2.81 1.65 27.34
CA PRO A 91 1.96 1.61 28.52
C PRO A 91 1.49 3.02 28.94
N LEU A 92 0.41 3.50 28.30
CA LEU A 92 -0.11 4.85 28.45
C LEU A 92 -0.83 5.01 29.81
N SER A 93 -0.59 6.15 30.45
CA SER A 93 -1.43 6.59 31.58
C SER A 93 -2.88 6.82 31.14
N PRO A 94 -3.86 6.85 32.06
CA PRO A 94 -5.26 7.13 31.70
C PRO A 94 -5.46 8.45 30.94
N GLU A 95 -4.71 9.48 31.30
CA GLU A 95 -4.75 10.78 30.62
C GLU A 95 -4.15 10.71 29.21
N GLN A 96 -3.00 10.04 29.07
CA GLN A 96 -2.36 9.84 27.76
C GLN A 96 -3.24 9.01 26.83
N ARG A 97 -3.89 7.95 27.33
CA ARG A 97 -4.84 7.14 26.58
C ARG A 97 -6.04 7.96 26.11
N ARG A 98 -6.56 8.85 26.96
CA ARG A 98 -7.63 9.77 26.58
C ARG A 98 -7.18 10.73 25.47
N THR A 99 -5.98 11.30 25.58
CA THR A 99 -5.40 12.16 24.54
C THR A 99 -5.28 11.42 23.20
N HIS A 100 -4.78 10.18 23.23
CA HIS A 100 -4.72 9.32 22.04
C HIS A 100 -6.09 9.11 21.40
N GLN A 101 -7.07 8.65 22.17
CA GLN A 101 -8.42 8.35 21.66
C GLN A 101 -9.12 9.59 21.10
N ILE A 102 -8.99 10.75 21.76
CA ILE A 102 -9.56 12.00 21.24
C ILE A 102 -8.87 12.41 19.95
N PHE A 103 -7.54 12.30 19.89
CA PHE A 103 -6.80 12.68 18.69
C PHE A 103 -7.15 11.77 17.50
N GLU A 104 -7.21 10.46 17.72
CA GLU A 104 -7.67 9.50 16.73
C GLU A 104 -9.10 9.80 16.25
N GLN A 105 -10.01 10.11 17.16
CA GLN A 105 -11.37 10.52 16.80
C GLN A 105 -11.39 11.81 15.97
N LEU A 106 -10.53 12.79 16.29
CA LEU A 106 -10.41 14.01 15.49
C LEU A 106 -9.95 13.73 14.06
N LEU A 107 -9.02 12.80 13.86
CA LEU A 107 -8.60 12.36 12.53
C LEU A 107 -9.75 11.71 11.77
N ARG A 108 -10.45 10.76 12.41
CA ARG A 108 -11.61 10.06 11.82
C ARG A 108 -12.72 11.04 11.42
N ASP A 109 -13.00 12.03 12.28
CA ASP A 109 -14.01 13.06 12.04
C ASP A 109 -13.54 14.17 11.09
N ARG A 110 -12.28 14.12 10.62
CA ARG A 110 -11.62 15.18 9.83
C ARG A 110 -11.73 16.57 10.48
N ARG A 111 -11.49 16.64 11.79
CA ARG A 111 -11.57 17.88 12.58
C ARG A 111 -10.20 18.41 12.98
N LYS A 112 -9.92 19.66 12.61
CA LYS A 112 -8.70 20.37 13.03
C LYS A 112 -8.80 20.86 14.48
N SER A 113 -7.79 20.58 15.29
CA SER A 113 -7.63 21.15 16.63
C SER A 113 -6.16 21.37 16.99
N GLY A 114 -5.78 22.63 17.22
CA GLY A 114 -4.41 22.95 17.65
C GLY A 114 -4.11 22.53 19.10
N LYS A 115 -5.10 22.62 19.99
CA LYS A 115 -4.97 22.21 21.40
C LYS A 115 -4.66 20.71 21.53
N TYR A 116 -5.41 19.87 20.81
CA TYR A 116 -5.18 18.43 20.85
C TYR A 116 -3.93 18.00 20.08
N LEU A 117 -3.55 18.73 19.02
CA LEU A 117 -2.25 18.54 18.38
C LEU A 117 -1.10 18.76 19.35
N GLN A 118 -1.07 19.87 20.10
CA GLN A 118 -0.01 20.13 21.08
C GLN A 118 0.06 19.06 22.18
N ALA A 119 -1.10 18.63 22.68
CA ALA A 119 -1.16 17.55 23.67
C ALA A 119 -0.64 16.21 23.09
N PHE A 120 -0.93 15.92 21.83
CA PHE A 120 -0.47 14.72 21.15
C PHE A 120 1.01 14.79 20.76
N GLU A 121 1.53 15.96 20.41
CA GLU A 121 2.97 16.20 20.21
C GLU A 121 3.76 15.93 21.50
N ALA A 122 3.26 16.38 22.66
CA ALA A 122 3.85 16.07 23.95
C ALA A 122 3.80 14.56 24.26
N LEU A 123 2.74 13.87 23.87
CA LEU A 123 2.63 12.41 23.97
C LEU A 123 3.68 11.71 23.09
N CYS A 124 3.85 12.14 21.84
CA CYS A 124 4.88 11.61 20.93
C CYS A 124 6.29 11.84 21.47
N ALA A 125 6.55 13.00 22.10
CA ALA A 125 7.84 13.29 22.72
C ALA A 125 8.14 12.39 23.94
N ALA A 126 7.11 11.94 24.66
CA ALA A 126 7.26 11.00 25.77
C ALA A 126 7.52 9.55 25.31
N TYR A 127 7.13 9.19 24.09
CA TYR A 127 7.30 7.86 23.50
C TYR A 127 7.87 7.96 22.08
N PRO A 128 9.12 8.43 21.92
CA PRO A 128 9.71 8.70 20.61
C PRO A 128 9.85 7.44 19.74
N ASP A 129 10.00 6.27 20.37
CA ASP A 129 10.17 4.97 19.68
C ASP A 129 8.84 4.34 19.20
N SER A 130 7.69 5.00 19.45
CA SER A 130 6.39 4.49 19.03
C SER A 130 6.04 4.98 17.62
N GLU A 131 6.28 4.14 16.62
CA GLU A 131 5.97 4.46 15.22
C GLU A 131 4.48 4.77 15.01
N SER A 132 3.55 4.04 15.65
CA SER A 132 2.10 4.28 15.55
C SER A 132 1.68 5.67 16.03
N LEU A 133 2.25 6.15 17.15
CA LEU A 133 1.99 7.52 17.61
C LEU A 133 2.53 8.54 16.61
N GLN A 134 3.72 8.31 16.04
CA GLN A 134 4.26 9.18 14.99
C GLN A 134 3.37 9.19 13.74
N GLN A 135 2.89 8.03 13.29
CA GLN A 135 2.00 7.92 12.12
C GLN A 135 0.73 8.76 12.29
N LEU A 136 0.06 8.68 13.44
CA LEU A 136 -1.14 9.49 13.71
C LEU A 136 -0.82 10.99 13.68
N ARG A 137 0.29 11.41 14.28
CA ARG A 137 0.73 12.82 14.26
C ARG A 137 1.01 13.30 12.83
N LEU A 138 1.69 12.49 12.04
CA LEU A 138 2.05 12.82 10.67
C LEU A 138 0.84 12.80 9.72
N ALA A 139 -0.14 11.93 9.96
CA ALA A 139 -1.43 11.94 9.27
C ALA A 139 -2.16 13.27 9.48
N TYR A 140 -2.13 13.82 10.70
CA TYR A 140 -2.65 15.16 10.95
C TYR A 140 -1.95 16.23 10.10
N TYR A 141 -0.63 16.19 9.97
CA TYR A 141 0.08 17.16 9.14
C TYR A 141 -0.25 17.01 7.66
N LEU A 142 -0.44 15.79 7.15
CA LEU A 142 -0.89 15.58 5.78
C LEU A 142 -2.27 16.22 5.51
N ASP A 143 -3.20 16.14 6.46
CA ASP A 143 -4.56 16.66 6.29
C ASP A 143 -4.66 18.18 6.42
N TRP A 144 -3.82 18.82 7.26
CA TRP A 144 -4.02 20.23 7.63
C TRP A 144 -2.79 21.14 7.52
N ALA A 145 -1.61 20.62 7.21
CA ALA A 145 -0.41 21.40 6.95
C ALA A 145 -0.10 21.46 5.44
N PRO A 146 0.59 22.51 4.96
CA PRO A 146 1.14 22.50 3.61
C PRO A 146 2.06 21.29 3.41
N LEU A 147 2.00 20.65 2.23
CA LEU A 147 2.75 19.44 1.94
C LEU A 147 4.26 19.54 2.23
N PRO A 148 4.98 20.64 1.90
CA PRO A 148 6.39 20.77 2.25
C PRO A 148 6.64 20.64 3.76
N ARG A 149 5.77 21.22 4.58
CA ARG A 149 5.87 21.14 6.05
C ARG A 149 5.58 19.74 6.57
N ALA A 150 4.64 19.02 5.95
CA ALA A 150 4.37 17.62 6.30
C ALA A 150 5.58 16.73 5.98
N ARG A 151 6.22 16.94 4.80
CA ARG A 151 7.45 16.23 4.42
C ARG A 151 8.61 16.52 5.38
N GLU A 152 8.82 17.79 5.75
CA GLU A 152 9.83 18.18 6.75
C GLU A 152 9.61 17.46 8.09
N ALA A 153 8.37 17.37 8.55
CA ALA A 153 8.04 16.67 9.80
C ALA A 153 8.34 15.16 9.71
N MET A 154 8.03 14.51 8.58
CA MET A 154 8.37 13.10 8.36
C MET A 154 9.89 12.88 8.29
N GLN A 155 10.61 13.75 7.59
CA GLN A 155 12.07 13.69 7.49
C GLN A 155 12.74 13.85 8.87
N ALA A 156 12.22 14.74 9.72
CA ALA A 156 12.70 14.90 11.08
C ALA A 156 12.52 13.61 11.90
N VAL A 157 11.34 12.98 11.82
CA VAL A 157 11.10 11.68 12.47
C VAL A 157 12.06 10.60 11.96
N LEU A 158 12.29 10.53 10.65
CA LEU A 158 13.16 9.52 10.05
C LEU A 158 14.66 9.76 10.30
N ALA A 159 15.05 11.00 10.59
CA ALA A 159 16.42 11.32 11.00
C ALA A 159 16.74 10.70 12.37
N ASP A 160 15.76 10.73 13.29
CA ASP A 160 15.89 10.14 14.63
C ASP A 160 15.60 8.62 14.62
N GLN A 161 14.64 8.19 13.80
CA GLN A 161 14.13 6.82 13.74
C GLN A 161 14.15 6.28 12.30
N PRO A 162 15.33 5.96 11.74
CA PRO A 162 15.45 5.53 10.34
C PRO A 162 14.79 4.18 10.04
N GLY A 163 14.45 3.39 11.06
CA GLY A 163 13.76 2.10 10.94
C GLY A 163 12.23 2.18 10.81
N PHE A 164 11.64 3.38 10.94
CA PHE A 164 10.19 3.57 10.81
C PHE A 164 9.74 3.48 9.35
N LEU A 165 9.50 2.25 8.89
CA LEU A 165 9.18 1.97 7.50
C LEU A 165 7.80 2.52 7.09
N PHE A 166 6.79 2.52 7.97
CA PHE A 166 5.51 3.14 7.64
C PHE A 166 5.66 4.65 7.46
N VAL A 167 6.48 5.30 8.28
CA VAL A 167 6.76 6.74 8.11
C VAL A 167 7.50 6.98 6.79
N ARG A 168 8.44 6.10 6.39
CA ARG A 168 9.09 6.18 5.07
C ARG A 168 8.08 6.03 3.93
N LEU A 169 7.15 5.08 4.03
CA LEU A 169 6.10 4.87 3.04
C LEU A 169 5.16 6.09 2.95
N MET A 170 4.76 6.67 4.09
CA MET A 170 3.98 7.91 4.11
C MET A 170 4.72 9.04 3.39
N LEU A 171 6.01 9.22 3.66
CA LEU A 171 6.84 10.21 2.96
C LEU A 171 6.94 9.91 1.47
N ALA A 172 7.23 8.67 1.09
CA ALA A 172 7.34 8.23 -0.29
C ALA A 172 6.06 8.56 -1.08
N ARG A 173 4.90 8.22 -0.52
CA ARG A 173 3.58 8.48 -1.12
C ARG A 173 3.35 9.96 -1.43
N THR A 174 3.91 10.87 -0.65
CA THR A 174 3.77 12.31 -0.93
C THR A 174 4.39 12.71 -2.27
N TYR A 175 5.29 11.92 -2.84
CA TYR A 175 5.95 12.17 -4.13
C TYR A 175 5.25 11.51 -5.33
N LEU A 176 4.17 10.76 -5.10
CA LEU A 176 3.38 10.09 -6.14
C LEU A 176 2.11 10.87 -6.52
N GLN A 177 2.12 12.20 -6.44
CA GLN A 177 0.96 13.01 -6.84
C GLN A 177 0.87 13.06 -8.36
N GLU A 178 -0.33 12.87 -8.93
CA GLU A 178 -0.55 12.75 -10.38
C GLU A 178 -0.05 13.97 -11.18
N ASP A 179 -0.20 15.17 -10.62
CA ASP A 179 0.18 16.42 -11.27
C ASP A 179 1.68 16.77 -11.12
N ASP A 180 2.40 16.12 -10.21
CA ASP A 180 3.81 16.41 -9.88
C ASP A 180 4.53 15.14 -9.39
N LEU A 181 4.70 14.19 -10.32
CA LEU A 181 5.37 12.91 -10.05
C LEU A 181 6.89 13.13 -9.84
N ASP A 182 7.34 12.99 -8.60
CA ASP A 182 8.76 13.06 -8.23
C ASP A 182 9.31 11.66 -7.93
N THR A 183 9.71 10.94 -8.98
CA THR A 183 10.26 9.58 -8.85
C THR A 183 11.59 9.57 -8.09
N ALA A 184 12.38 10.64 -8.17
CA ALA A 184 13.65 10.76 -7.46
C ALA A 184 13.41 10.91 -5.95
N GLY A 185 12.45 11.76 -5.55
CA GLY A 185 12.00 11.93 -4.17
C GLY A 185 11.42 10.64 -3.59
N PHE A 186 10.60 9.92 -4.36
CA PHE A 186 10.10 8.60 -3.97
C PHE A 186 11.25 7.62 -3.68
N CYS A 187 12.16 7.42 -4.64
CA CYS A 187 13.30 6.53 -4.47
C CYS A 187 14.21 6.95 -3.30
N ALA A 188 14.45 8.25 -3.13
CA ALA A 188 15.27 8.77 -2.03
C ALA A 188 14.64 8.48 -0.66
N SER A 189 13.32 8.64 -0.52
CA SER A 189 12.61 8.36 0.75
C SER A 189 12.72 6.89 1.18
N LEU A 190 12.77 5.98 0.21
CA LEU A 190 12.99 4.55 0.41
C LEU A 190 14.47 4.13 0.43
N ASN A 191 15.41 5.07 0.52
CA ASN A 191 16.86 4.81 0.47
C ASN A 191 17.31 4.00 -0.77
N GLN A 192 16.66 4.20 -1.92
CA GLN A 192 16.90 3.43 -3.15
C GLN A 192 16.57 1.92 -3.04
N ARG A 193 15.89 1.50 -1.98
CA ARG A 193 15.49 0.10 -1.74
C ARG A 193 14.04 -0.10 -2.19
N LEU A 194 13.84 -0.65 -3.37
CA LEU A 194 12.53 -0.80 -4.01
C LEU A 194 11.91 -2.19 -3.82
N THR A 195 12.49 -3.01 -2.94
CA THR A 195 11.94 -4.30 -2.58
C THR A 195 11.85 -4.44 -1.06
N LEU A 196 10.77 -5.08 -0.58
CA LEU A 196 10.51 -5.15 0.87
C LEU A 196 11.60 -5.94 1.63
N HIS A 197 12.22 -6.93 0.98
CA HIS A 197 13.28 -7.74 1.59
C HIS A 197 14.50 -6.90 2.00
N GLU A 198 14.81 -5.83 1.26
CA GLU A 198 15.92 -4.90 1.56
C GLU A 198 15.67 -4.06 2.82
N HIS A 199 14.44 -4.05 3.34
CA HIS A 199 14.06 -3.30 4.55
C HIS A 199 13.92 -4.18 5.79
N LEU A 200 13.93 -5.52 5.64
CA LEU A 200 13.65 -6.44 6.74
C LEU A 200 14.66 -6.32 7.89
N ASP A 201 15.95 -6.10 7.57
CA ASP A 201 17.01 -5.96 8.57
C ASP A 201 16.86 -4.69 9.44
N SER A 202 16.07 -3.72 8.99
CA SER A 202 15.81 -2.47 9.70
C SER A 202 14.48 -2.45 10.47
N LEU A 203 13.69 -3.52 10.39
CA LEU A 203 12.42 -3.59 11.10
C LEU A 203 12.65 -3.90 12.58
N SER A 204 12.05 -3.09 13.46
CA SER A 204 11.98 -3.34 14.91
C SER A 204 10.83 -4.30 15.27
N THR A 205 9.89 -4.50 14.37
CA THR A 205 8.67 -5.31 14.53
C THR A 205 8.62 -6.45 13.49
N PRO A 206 7.89 -7.54 13.75
CA PRO A 206 7.72 -8.60 12.77
C PRO A 206 7.04 -8.08 11.49
N LEU A 207 7.36 -8.68 10.35
CA LEU A 207 6.68 -8.38 9.09
C LEU A 207 5.20 -8.80 9.17
N THR A 208 4.30 -7.83 9.03
CA THR A 208 2.85 -8.03 9.09
C THR A 208 2.19 -7.91 7.71
N GLU A 209 0.99 -8.48 7.57
CA GLU A 209 0.21 -8.36 6.33
C GLU A 209 -0.11 -6.90 5.99
N LEU A 210 -0.36 -6.04 6.98
CA LEU A 210 -0.62 -4.61 6.75
C LEU A 210 0.59 -3.89 6.14
N LEU A 211 1.80 -4.22 6.62
CA LEU A 211 3.02 -3.64 6.08
C LEU A 211 3.30 -4.15 4.67
N VAL A 212 3.12 -5.45 4.43
CA VAL A 212 3.22 -6.04 3.09
C VAL A 212 2.24 -5.36 2.15
N TYR A 213 0.99 -5.21 2.57
CA TYR A 213 -0.06 -4.53 1.82
C TYR A 213 0.34 -3.10 1.44
N GLN A 214 0.67 -2.25 2.42
CA GLN A 214 0.97 -0.84 2.16
C GLN A 214 2.21 -0.66 1.30
N PHE A 215 3.28 -1.40 1.59
CA PHE A 215 4.51 -1.33 0.80
C PHE A 215 4.24 -1.67 -0.67
N HIS A 216 3.56 -2.79 -0.92
CA HIS A 216 3.31 -3.22 -2.29
C HIS A 216 2.27 -2.37 -3.02
N LEU A 217 1.33 -1.74 -2.29
CA LEU A 217 0.42 -0.76 -2.89
C LEU A 217 1.17 0.49 -3.37
N ASP A 218 2.09 1.03 -2.57
CA ASP A 218 2.86 2.22 -2.95
C ASP A 218 3.81 1.92 -4.12
N LEU A 219 4.46 0.75 -4.11
CA LEU A 219 5.32 0.32 -5.23
C LEU A 219 4.50 0.00 -6.48
N PHE A 220 3.29 -0.53 -6.34
CA PHE A 220 2.36 -0.71 -7.45
C PHE A 220 2.09 0.63 -8.14
N LEU A 221 1.76 1.68 -7.38
CA LEU A 221 1.53 3.02 -7.93
C LEU A 221 2.79 3.56 -8.61
N PHE A 222 3.94 3.51 -7.92
CA PHE A 222 5.22 3.98 -8.45
C PHE A 222 5.62 3.33 -9.78
N PHE A 223 5.51 2.00 -9.89
CA PHE A 223 5.86 1.29 -11.12
C PHE A 223 4.80 1.48 -12.21
N SER A 224 3.52 1.62 -11.86
CA SER A 224 2.46 1.93 -12.82
C SER A 224 2.70 3.29 -13.49
N LEU A 225 2.98 4.32 -12.68
CA LEU A 225 3.20 5.68 -13.17
C LEU A 225 4.46 5.81 -14.05
N GLN A 226 5.41 4.89 -13.95
CA GLN A 226 6.62 4.85 -14.78
C GLN A 226 6.55 3.88 -15.96
N GLY A 227 5.42 3.20 -16.18
CA GLY A 227 5.31 2.24 -17.30
C GLY A 227 5.90 0.86 -17.03
N HIS A 228 6.35 0.56 -15.81
CA HIS A 228 6.96 -0.74 -15.44
C HIS A 228 5.90 -1.78 -15.07
N MET A 229 5.07 -2.14 -16.04
CA MET A 229 3.85 -2.93 -15.83
C MET A 229 4.08 -4.32 -15.21
N ALA A 230 5.17 -5.00 -15.59
CA ALA A 230 5.50 -6.30 -15.00
C ALA A 230 5.84 -6.18 -13.50
N ARG A 231 6.47 -5.08 -13.09
CA ARG A 231 6.74 -4.78 -11.67
C ARG A 231 5.48 -4.37 -10.94
N ALA A 232 4.66 -3.50 -11.54
CA ALA A 232 3.39 -3.08 -10.99
C ALA A 232 2.47 -4.28 -10.73
N ALA A 233 2.30 -5.16 -11.71
CA ALA A 233 1.51 -6.38 -11.55
C ALA A 233 2.03 -7.26 -10.42
N TRP A 234 3.34 -7.50 -10.34
CA TRP A 234 3.92 -8.27 -9.23
C TRP A 234 3.55 -7.67 -7.87
N CYS A 235 3.71 -6.35 -7.73
CA CYS A 235 3.32 -5.62 -6.52
C CYS A 235 1.82 -5.74 -6.23
N PHE A 236 0.96 -5.59 -7.24
CA PHE A 236 -0.49 -5.76 -7.09
C PHE A 236 -0.85 -7.14 -6.56
N HIS A 237 -0.23 -8.20 -7.08
CA HIS A 237 -0.52 -9.56 -6.64
C HIS A 237 -0.12 -9.79 -5.19
N THR A 238 1.09 -9.38 -4.80
CA THR A 238 1.57 -9.51 -3.42
C THR A 238 0.71 -8.68 -2.46
N CYS A 239 0.28 -7.49 -2.90
CA CYS A 239 -0.68 -6.66 -2.20
C CYS A 239 -2.02 -7.41 -2.00
N ALA A 240 -2.57 -7.99 -3.06
CA ALA A 240 -3.82 -8.76 -3.01
C ALA A 240 -3.73 -10.03 -2.14
N GLN A 241 -2.57 -10.68 -2.07
CA GLN A 241 -2.35 -11.82 -1.18
C GLN A 241 -2.29 -11.42 0.30
N ALA A 242 -1.85 -10.20 0.59
CA ALA A 242 -1.74 -9.69 1.94
C ALA A 242 -3.06 -9.12 2.48
N VAL A 243 -4.07 -8.90 1.64
CA VAL A 243 -5.37 -8.35 2.05
C VAL A 243 -6.37 -9.48 2.32
N SER A 244 -7.10 -9.36 3.43
CA SER A 244 -8.16 -10.30 3.78
C SER A 244 -9.34 -10.29 2.78
N ASP A 245 -9.60 -9.16 2.13
CA ASP A 245 -10.57 -9.00 1.04
C ASP A 245 -9.93 -8.41 -0.25
N PRO A 246 -9.41 -9.26 -1.16
CA PRO A 246 -8.80 -8.83 -2.42
C PRO A 246 -9.73 -8.04 -3.35
N ALA A 247 -11.06 -8.12 -3.16
CA ALA A 247 -12.03 -7.47 -4.04
C ALA A 247 -11.88 -5.94 -4.01
N ILE A 248 -11.43 -5.37 -2.88
CA ILE A 248 -11.17 -3.94 -2.68
C ILE A 248 -10.11 -3.40 -3.65
N LEU A 249 -9.20 -4.25 -4.14
CA LEU A 249 -8.13 -3.85 -5.06
C LEU A 249 -8.53 -3.93 -6.54
N THR A 250 -9.61 -4.64 -6.87
CA THR A 250 -10.08 -4.84 -8.24
C THR A 250 -10.27 -3.53 -9.03
N PRO A 251 -10.78 -2.42 -8.44
CA PRO A 251 -10.90 -1.14 -9.15
C PRO A 251 -9.58 -0.49 -9.55
N LEU A 252 -8.44 -0.94 -8.98
CA LEU A 252 -7.11 -0.42 -9.30
C LEU A 252 -6.43 -1.17 -10.46
N ALA A 253 -6.89 -2.39 -10.78
CA ALA A 253 -6.36 -3.19 -11.88
C ALA A 253 -6.37 -2.46 -13.26
N PRO A 254 -7.41 -1.67 -13.62
CA PRO A 254 -7.44 -0.94 -14.89
C PRO A 254 -6.29 0.05 -15.09
N PHE A 255 -5.70 0.61 -14.02
CA PHE A 255 -4.59 1.57 -14.11
C PHE A 255 -3.30 0.95 -14.69
N VAL A 256 -3.06 -0.34 -14.43
CA VAL A 256 -1.92 -1.06 -15.02
C VAL A 256 -2.23 -1.45 -16.47
N LEU A 257 -3.48 -1.80 -16.75
CA LEU A 257 -3.88 -2.28 -18.07
C LEU A 257 -3.99 -1.14 -19.09
N SER A 258 -4.35 0.08 -18.67
CA SER A 258 -4.43 1.26 -19.53
C SER A 258 -3.06 1.77 -20.00
N GLY A 259 -1.97 1.42 -19.29
CA GLY A 259 -0.60 1.76 -19.66
C GLY A 259 0.05 0.83 -20.70
N LEU A 260 -0.65 -0.22 -21.14
CA LEU A 260 -0.16 -1.12 -22.19
C LEU A 260 -0.40 -0.48 -23.57
N PRO A 261 0.57 -0.57 -24.51
CA PRO A 261 0.39 -0.10 -25.88
C PRO A 261 -0.88 -0.67 -26.53
N GLU A 262 -1.67 0.14 -27.23
CA GLU A 262 -2.96 -0.29 -27.83
C GLU A 262 -2.82 -1.49 -28.79
N ASP A 263 -1.66 -1.62 -29.45
CA ASP A 263 -1.29 -2.72 -30.33
C ASP A 263 -0.99 -4.03 -29.57
N GLN A 264 -0.71 -3.94 -28.28
CA GLN A 264 -0.44 -5.07 -27.39
C GLN A 264 -1.67 -5.50 -26.57
N LEU A 265 -2.77 -4.74 -26.63
CA LEU A 265 -3.99 -5.06 -25.91
C LEU A 265 -4.93 -5.93 -26.77
N GLN A 266 -5.44 -7.03 -26.21
CA GLN A 266 -6.53 -7.79 -26.81
C GLN A 266 -7.79 -6.90 -27.02
N PRO A 267 -8.57 -7.09 -28.10
CA PRO A 267 -9.76 -6.27 -28.38
C PRO A 267 -10.79 -6.23 -27.23
N GLY A 268 -11.00 -7.35 -26.53
CA GLY A 268 -11.91 -7.43 -25.39
C GLY A 268 -11.41 -6.64 -24.16
N LEU A 269 -10.09 -6.63 -23.93
CA LEU A 269 -9.48 -5.85 -22.86
C LEU A 269 -9.49 -4.35 -23.19
N ARG A 270 -9.27 -3.97 -24.46
CA ARG A 270 -9.47 -2.59 -24.93
C ARG A 270 -10.89 -2.10 -24.70
N GLN A 271 -11.87 -2.93 -25.00
CA GLN A 271 -13.27 -2.57 -24.82
C GLN A 271 -13.64 -2.41 -23.33
N LEU A 272 -13.12 -3.28 -22.46
CA LEU A 272 -13.27 -3.16 -21.01
C LEU A 272 -12.64 -1.85 -20.49
N LEU A 273 -11.41 -1.53 -20.90
CA LEU A 273 -10.72 -0.31 -20.48
C LEU A 273 -11.44 0.96 -20.94
N ARG A 274 -11.99 0.97 -22.16
CA ARG A 274 -12.80 2.07 -22.70
C ARG A 274 -14.14 2.28 -21.99
N LEU A 275 -14.63 1.28 -21.25
CA LEU A 275 -15.86 1.38 -20.45
C LEU A 275 -15.59 1.83 -19.01
N LEU A 276 -14.32 1.80 -18.59
CA LEU A 276 -13.87 2.13 -17.23
C LEU A 276 -13.21 3.52 -17.15
N CYS A 277 -12.76 4.07 -18.28
CA CYS A 277 -12.37 5.48 -18.47
C CYS A 277 -13.54 6.31 -18.99
#